data_AF-A0A7M2QVA4-F1
#
_entry.id   AF-A0A7M2QVA4-F1
#
_cell.length_a   1.000
_cell.length_b   1.000
_cell.length_c   1.000
_cell.angle_alpha   90.00
_cell.angle_beta   90.00
_cell.angle_gamma   90.00
#
_symmetry.space_group_name_H-M   'P 1'
#
loop_
_entity.id
_entity.type
_entity.pdbx_description
1 polymer ?
#
loop_
_entity_poly.entity_id
_entity_poly.type
_entity_poly.pdbx_seq_one_letter_code
_entity_poly.pdbx_strand_id
1 'polypeptide(L)' 'MIIVSFIIIAWVLSWFKFEQIFIQAFKELFNKEISTASYYFIFACLGAIGDIVALLNGSYFEKL' A
#
# COMPACT_ATOMS: atom_id res chain seq x y z
N MET A 1 4.26 5.49 -11.68
CA MET A 1 4.09 6.08 -10.34
C MET A 1 3.96 4.94 -9.35
N ILE A 2 4.82 4.91 -8.34
CA ILE A 2 4.92 3.86 -7.32
C ILE A 2 3.59 3.71 -6.58
N ILE A 3 2.84 4.80 -6.35
CA ILE A 3 1.49 4.75 -5.78
C ILE A 3 0.56 3.78 -6.50
N VAL A 4 0.50 3.86 -7.83
CA VAL A 4 -0.37 3.00 -8.65
C VAL A 4 0.09 1.55 -8.57
N SER A 5 1.41 1.31 -8.58
CA SER A 5 1.97 -0.03 -8.44
C SER A 5 1.59 -0.69 -7.12
N PHE A 6 1.66 0.03 -6.00
CA PHE A 6 1.28 -0.51 -4.69
C PHE A 6 -0.21 -0.80 -4.57
N ILE A 7 -1.08 0.02 -5.18
CA ILE A 7 -2.53 -0.24 -5.23
C ILE A 7 -2.82 -1.51 -6.05
N ILE A 8 -2.17 -1.68 -7.20
CA ILE A 8 -2.30 -2.89 -8.02
C ILE A 8 -1.82 -4.12 -7.25
N ILE A 9 -0.70 -4.03 -6.55
CA ILE A 9 -0.19 -5.11 -5.70
C ILE A 9 -1.22 -5.47 -4.61
N ALA A 10 -1.78 -4.49 -3.92
CA ALA A 10 -2.83 -4.72 -2.91
C ALA A 10 -4.03 -5.45 -3.52
N TRP A 11 -4.45 -5.05 -4.73
CA TRP A 11 -5.55 -5.69 -5.42
C TRP A 11 -5.23 -7.14 -5.82
N VAL A 12 -4.04 -7.41 -6.37
CA VAL A 12 -3.61 -8.78 -6.71
C VAL A 12 -3.52 -9.65 -5.46
N LEU A 13 -3.00 -9.12 -4.34
CA LEU A 13 -2.94 -9.84 -3.07
C LEU A 13 -4.34 -10.15 -2.51
N SER A 14 -5.33 -9.29 -2.74
CA SER A 14 -6.71 -9.53 -2.32
C SER A 14 -7.31 -10.80 -2.95
N TRP A 15 -6.87 -11.19 -4.15
CA TRP A 15 -7.31 -12.44 -4.81
C TRP A 15 -6.96 -13.69 -4.00
N PHE A 16 -5.87 -13.63 -3.22
CA PHE A 16 -5.41 -14.71 -2.35
C PHE A 16 -5.96 -14.58 -0.93
N LYS A 17 -6.98 -13.74 -0.70
CA LYS A 17 -7.54 -13.40 0.61
C LYS A 17 -6.53 -12.78 1.58
N PHE A 18 -5.41 -12.27 1.08
CA PHE A 18 -4.40 -11.61 1.90
C PHE A 18 -4.97 -10.41 2.67
N GLU A 19 -5.92 -9.71 2.06
CA GLU A 19 -6.67 -8.62 2.72
C GLU A 19 -7.26 -9.06 4.07
N GLN A 20 -7.88 -10.24 4.16
CA GLN A 20 -8.47 -10.75 5.39
C GLN A 20 -7.40 -11.03 6.46
N ILE A 21 -6.29 -11.63 6.04
CA ILE A 21 -5.14 -11.91 6.91
C ILE A 21 -4.55 -10.60 7.43
N PHE A 22 -4.40 -9.60 6.56
CA PHE A 22 -3.90 -8.28 6.92
C PHE A 22 -4.82 -7.58 7.93
N ILE A 23 -6.13 -7.56 7.67
CA ILE A 23 -7.13 -6.96 8.57
C ILE A 23 -7.11 -7.66 9.93
N GLN A 24 -7.03 -8.99 9.95
CA GLN A 24 -6.93 -9.77 11.18
C GLN A 24 -5.64 -9.45 11.95
N ALA A 25 -4.49 -9.44 11.29
CA ALA A 25 -3.22 -9.09 11.92
C ALA A 25 -3.26 -7.66 12.51
N PHE A 26 -3.89 -6.72 11.79
CA PHE A 26 -4.07 -5.36 12.28
C PHE A 26 -4.99 -5.30 13.51
N LYS A 27 -6.06 -6.11 13.50
CA LYS A 27 -6.95 -6.27 14.65
C LYS A 27 -6.21 -6.85 15.85
N GLU A 28 -5.39 -7.87 15.68
CA GLU A 28 -4.63 -8.48 16.76
C GLU A 28 -3.56 -7.53 17.33
N LEU A 29 -2.86 -6.79 16.46
CA LEU A 29 -1.77 -5.91 16.87
C LEU A 29 -2.26 -4.63 17.55
N PHE A 30 -3.38 -4.06 17.08
CA PHE A 30 -3.86 -2.74 17.53
C PHE A 30 -5.21 -2.80 18.27
N ASN A 31 -5.80 -3.99 18.41
CA ASN A 31 -7.14 -4.20 18.97
C ASN A 31 -8.22 -3.32 18.28
N LYS A 32 -8.08 -3.12 16.97
CA LYS A 32 -8.97 -2.28 16.15
C LYS A 32 -9.33 -2.99 14.85
N GLU A 33 -10.61 -3.04 14.55
CA GLU A 33 -11.08 -3.49 13.26
C GLU A 33 -10.88 -2.39 12.22
N ILE A 34 -10.30 -2.77 11.08
CA ILE A 34 -10.12 -1.89 9.93
C ILE A 34 -10.93 -2.43 8.75
N SER A 35 -11.33 -1.54 7.86
CA SER A 35 -12.10 -1.92 6.67
C SER A 35 -11.18 -2.31 5.52
N THR A 36 -11.75 -2.97 4.51
CA THR A 36 -11.13 -3.15 3.19
C THR A 36 -10.60 -1.84 2.60
N ALA A 37 -11.34 -0.74 2.75
CA ALA A 37 -10.89 0.56 2.26
C ALA A 37 -9.59 1.01 2.96
N SER A 38 -9.47 0.75 4.27
CA SER A 38 -8.26 1.04 5.03
C SER A 38 -7.07 0.20 4.57
N TYR A 39 -7.29 -1.06 4.18
CA TYR A 39 -6.25 -1.91 3.58
C TYR A 39 -5.69 -1.27 2.29
N TYR A 40 -6.55 -0.93 1.33
CA TYR A 40 -6.11 -0.28 0.08
C TYR A 40 -5.49 1.10 0.33
N PHE A 41 -6.03 1.86 1.28
CA PHE A 41 -5.51 3.16 1.66
C PHE A 41 -4.08 3.08 2.21
N ILE A 42 -3.77 2.08 3.05
CA ILE A 42 -2.41 1.88 3.56
C ILE A 42 -1.43 1.61 2.42
N PHE A 43 -1.79 0.75 1.46
CA PHE A 43 -0.95 0.51 0.28
C PHE A 43 -0.78 1.76 -0.58
N ALA A 44 -1.83 2.57 -0.74
CA ALA A 44 -1.73 3.86 -1.41
C ALA A 44 -0.78 4.81 -0.67
N CYS A 45 -0.84 4.88 0.66
CA CYS A 45 0.11 5.66 1.47
C CYS A 45 1.56 5.18 1.28
N LEU A 46 1.80 3.87 1.30
CA LEU A 46 3.14 3.30 1.08
C LEU A 46 3.69 3.70 -0.29
N GLY A 47 2.88 3.59 -1.33
CA GLY A 47 3.32 3.95 -2.67
C GLY A 47 3.47 5.48 -2.86
N ALA A 48 2.62 6.29 -2.23
CA ALA A 48 2.77 7.75 -2.22
C ALA A 48 4.06 8.20 -1.53
N ILE A 49 4.41 7.58 -0.39
CA ILE A 49 5.69 7.80 0.28
C ILE A 49 6.85 7.40 -0.64
N GLY A 50 6.73 6.25 -1.33
CA GLY A 50 7.71 5.82 -2.33
C GLY A 50 7.92 6.85 -3.43
N ASP A 51 6.83 7.41 -3.97
CA ASP A 51 6.90 8.48 -4.98
C ASP A 51 7.58 9.74 -4.43
N ILE A 52 7.25 10.18 -3.21
CA ILE A 52 7.92 11.33 -2.55
C ILE A 52 9.42 11.07 -2.40
N VAL A 53 9.81 9.90 -1.92
CA VAL A 53 11.22 9.53 -1.74
C VAL A 53 11.96 9.52 -3.07
N ALA A 54 11.36 8.95 -4.11
CA ALA A 54 11.95 8.93 -5.44
C ALA A 54 12.08 10.35 -6.04
N LEU A 55 11.12 11.24 -5.78
CA LEU A 55 11.20 12.66 -6.17
C LEU A 55 12.38 13.35 -5.47
N LEU A 56 12.52 13.15 -4.16
CA LEU A 56 13.61 13.76 -3.36
C LEU A 56 15.00 13.21 -3.74
N ASN A 57 15.09 11.94 -4.11
CA ASN A 57 16.33 11.31 -4.55
C ASN A 57 16.72 11.65 -6.01
N GLY A 58 15.92 12.46 -6.72
CA GLY A 58 16.19 12.83 -8.11
C GLY A 58 15.99 11.69 -9.13
N SER A 59 15.63 10.47 -8.71
CA SER A 59 15.50 9.31 -9.61
C SER A 59 14.30 9.41 -10.57
N TYR A 60 13.40 10.37 -10.32
CA TYR A 60 12.34 10.73 -11.26
C TYR A 60 12.86 11.36 -12.56
N PHE A 61 14.02 12.01 -12.54
CA PHE A 61 14.57 12.72 -13.71
C PHE A 61 15.48 11.85 -14.58
N GLU A 62 16.00 10.72 -14.09
CA GLU A 62 16.81 9.79 -14.89
C GLU A 62 15.99 8.86 -15.80
N LYS A 63 14.68 8.77 -15.58
CA LYS A 63 13.77 7.85 -16.30
C LYS A 63 12.81 8.53 -17.28
N LEU A 64 12.97 9.84 -17.53
CA LEU A 64 12.29 10.58 -18.61
C LEU A 64 13.22 10.69 -19.82
#